data_AF-A0A7J4PEQ7-F1
#
_entry.id   AF-A0A7J4PEQ7-F1
#
_cell.length_a   1.000
_cell.length_b   1.000
_cell.length_c   1.000
_cell.angle_alpha   90.00
_cell.angle_beta   90.00
_cell.angle_gamma   90.00
#
_symmetry.space_group_name_H-M   'P 1'
#
loop_
_entity.id
_entity.type
_entity.pdbx_description
1 polymer ?
#
loop_
_entity_poly.entity_id
_entity_poly.type
_entity_poly.pdbx_seq_one_letter_code
_entity_poly.pdbx_strand_id
1 'polypeptide(L)'
;MNNLEESIQHLLFSSSLGPISKNLNVPTIKAVFGEFPIDAWKQYPLEVPKEGCKGSITGRCFHAFGLAVKEPVWNTDRVIKLPVYPAMLFKVTERDSDSEFLNALIQGWSLFHVFDEVPILAIATGVAGCYCDSREFQTISVLPIWQDSVGRILELNWAEGPLEDCISPEWYLRSTPLLGLGKAIEEAKKICRQEPPWDNLSFFIYAIPPFLGSLLRGKRVRCNLWYGWKYNQYFTWKEDLNLIFSNVLEAFYGK
;
A
#
# COMPACT_ATOMS: atom_id res chain seq x y z
N MET A 1 15.55 -27.13 6.65
CA MET A 1 16.02 -25.80 6.20
C MET A 1 16.53 -25.83 4.76
N ASN A 2 17.34 -26.82 4.35
CA ASN A 2 17.87 -26.90 2.97
C ASN A 2 16.82 -26.92 1.84
N ASN A 3 15.68 -27.60 2.02
CA ASN A 3 14.67 -27.69 0.95
C ASN A 3 13.98 -26.35 0.61
N LEU A 4 13.82 -25.43 1.57
CA LEU A 4 13.11 -24.18 1.35
C LEU A 4 14.00 -23.17 0.63
N GLU A 5 15.27 -23.08 1.05
CA GLU A 5 16.28 -22.29 0.33
C GLU A 5 16.48 -22.83 -1.08
N GLU A 6 16.53 -24.15 -1.27
CA GLU A 6 16.61 -24.76 -2.61
C GLU A 6 15.35 -24.52 -3.44
N SER A 7 14.15 -24.53 -2.87
CA SER A 7 12.91 -24.22 -3.60
C SER A 7 12.80 -22.75 -3.97
N ILE A 8 13.15 -21.83 -3.07
CA ILE A 8 13.22 -20.39 -3.37
C ILE A 8 14.33 -20.13 -4.38
N GLN A 9 15.48 -20.80 -4.26
CA GLN A 9 16.56 -20.69 -5.24
C GLN A 9 16.17 -21.30 -6.59
N HIS A 10 15.41 -22.38 -6.61
CA HIS A 10 14.92 -22.97 -7.85
C HIS A 10 13.86 -22.05 -8.51
N LEU A 11 12.94 -21.48 -7.74
CA LEU A 11 11.98 -20.49 -8.24
C LEU A 11 12.67 -19.20 -8.73
N LEU A 12 13.70 -18.72 -8.03
CA LEU A 12 14.42 -17.49 -8.36
C LEU A 12 15.53 -17.68 -9.42
N PHE A 13 16.13 -18.87 -9.53
CA PHE A 13 17.36 -19.13 -10.30
C PHE A 13 17.32 -20.36 -11.23
N SER A 14 16.18 -21.03 -11.44
CA SER A 14 16.06 -22.13 -12.44
C SER A 14 16.16 -21.69 -13.91
N SER A 15 16.59 -20.45 -14.19
CA SER A 15 17.00 -20.05 -15.54
C SER A 15 18.34 -20.69 -15.92
N SER A 16 18.29 -21.84 -16.59
CA SER A 16 19.25 -22.34 -17.61
C SER A 16 20.61 -21.66 -17.73
N LEU A 17 21.39 -21.62 -16.65
CA LEU A 17 22.81 -21.35 -16.66
C LEU A 17 23.43 -22.55 -15.95
N GLY A 18 24.50 -23.10 -16.56
CA GLY A 18 25.17 -24.32 -16.12
C GLY A 18 25.72 -24.24 -14.69
N PRO A 19 26.69 -25.07 -14.28
CA PRO A 19 27.13 -25.13 -12.90
C PRO A 19 27.73 -23.78 -12.47
N ILE A 20 26.88 -22.92 -11.87
CA ILE A 20 27.26 -21.59 -11.42
C ILE A 20 27.89 -21.74 -10.04
N SER A 21 29.12 -21.25 -9.96
CA SER A 21 29.92 -21.06 -8.76
C SER A 21 29.16 -20.40 -7.62
N LYS A 22 29.50 -20.82 -6.39
CA LYS A 22 29.01 -20.44 -5.06
C LYS A 22 29.02 -18.95 -4.64
N ASN A 23 28.79 -18.00 -5.55
CA ASN A 23 28.56 -16.59 -5.22
C ASN A 23 27.20 -16.16 -5.80
N LEU A 24 26.12 -16.64 -5.16
CA LEU A 24 24.77 -16.16 -5.43
C LEU A 24 24.59 -14.79 -4.79
N ASN A 25 24.63 -13.74 -5.61
CA ASN A 25 24.16 -12.42 -5.20
C ASN A 25 22.65 -12.49 -5.00
N VAL A 26 22.21 -12.63 -3.75
CA VAL A 26 20.78 -12.58 -3.42
C VAL A 26 20.23 -11.20 -3.82
N PRO A 27 19.10 -11.11 -4.55
CA PRO A 27 18.41 -9.85 -4.82
C PRO A 27 18.30 -8.99 -3.56
N THR A 28 18.86 -7.78 -3.57
CA THR A 28 18.62 -6.82 -2.50
C THR A 28 17.31 -6.08 -2.75
N ILE A 29 16.32 -6.28 -1.88
CA ILE A 29 15.13 -5.44 -1.84
C ILE A 29 15.51 -4.14 -1.14
N LYS A 30 15.22 -3.01 -1.78
CA LYS A 30 15.46 -1.68 -1.19
C LYS A 30 14.23 -1.24 -0.41
N ALA A 31 14.41 -0.30 0.51
CA ALA A 31 13.32 0.32 1.25
C ALA A 31 13.33 1.83 0.99
N VAL A 32 12.17 2.41 0.68
CA VAL A 32 12.00 3.85 0.44
C VAL A 32 10.90 4.39 1.36
N PHE A 33 10.96 5.66 1.73
CA PHE A 33 9.87 6.25 2.52
C PHE A 33 8.55 6.17 1.76
N GLY A 34 7.53 5.63 2.42
CA GLY A 34 6.22 5.43 1.85
C GLY A 34 5.40 6.71 1.86
N GLU A 35 4.57 6.87 0.83
CA GLU A 35 3.67 8.00 0.65
C GLU A 35 2.28 7.49 0.26
N PHE A 36 1.24 8.23 0.67
CA PHE A 36 -0.12 7.97 0.25
C PHE A 36 -0.28 8.21 -1.27
N PRO A 37 -0.91 7.27 -2.01
CA PRO A 37 -1.20 7.43 -3.43
C PRO A 37 -2.43 8.34 -3.63
N ILE A 38 -2.31 9.62 -3.31
CA ILE A 38 -3.35 10.63 -3.60
C ILE A 38 -2.96 11.50 -4.79
N ASP A 39 -3.95 12.00 -5.49
CA ASP A 39 -3.76 13.07 -6.48
C ASP A 39 -3.98 14.42 -5.78
N ALA A 40 -2.93 14.97 -5.19
CA ALA A 40 -2.97 16.24 -4.46
C ALA A 40 -1.74 17.09 -4.78
N TRP A 41 -1.80 18.36 -4.40
CA TRP A 41 -0.73 19.34 -4.65
C TRP A 41 0.58 19.10 -3.89
N LYS A 42 0.57 18.21 -2.88
CA LYS A 42 1.77 17.77 -2.16
C LYS A 42 1.69 16.29 -1.80
N GLN A 43 2.85 15.71 -1.52
CA GLN A 43 2.97 14.34 -1.02
C GLN A 43 2.68 14.28 0.48
N TYR A 44 2.08 13.17 0.90
CA TYR A 44 1.77 12.89 2.30
C TYR A 44 2.46 11.60 2.73
N PRO A 45 3.39 11.65 3.71
CA PRO A 45 4.09 10.46 4.18
C PRO A 45 3.14 9.46 4.84
N LEU A 46 3.44 8.16 4.72
CA LEU A 46 2.83 7.09 5.51
C LEU A 46 3.35 7.10 6.96
N GLU A 47 3.22 8.24 7.65
CA GLU A 47 3.60 8.40 9.05
C GLU A 47 2.61 7.67 9.96
N VAL A 48 3.12 6.94 10.95
CA VAL A 48 2.34 6.49 12.10
C VAL A 48 2.27 7.62 13.14
N PRO A 49 1.15 8.35 13.26
CA PRO A 49 1.03 9.46 14.20
C PRO A 49 1.19 8.99 15.65
N LYS A 50 1.82 9.83 16.49
CA LYS A 50 2.10 9.51 17.90
C LYS A 50 0.87 9.19 18.73
N GLU A 51 -0.21 9.89 18.47
CA GLU A 51 -1.47 9.77 19.22
C GLU A 51 -2.53 9.01 18.41
N GLY A 52 -2.12 8.28 17.36
CA GLY A 52 -3.03 7.56 16.48
C GLY A 52 -3.75 8.44 15.45
N CYS A 53 -3.72 9.77 15.60
CA CYS A 53 -4.20 10.71 14.60
C CYS A 53 -3.32 11.96 14.48
N LYS A 54 -3.46 12.67 13.36
CA LYS A 54 -2.77 13.93 13.04
C LYS A 54 -3.54 14.62 11.92
N GLY A 55 -3.68 15.94 11.96
CA GLY A 55 -4.41 16.65 10.90
C GLY A 55 -3.96 18.09 10.77
N SER A 56 -4.32 18.71 9.66
CA SER A 56 -4.13 20.14 9.43
C SER A 56 -5.28 20.74 8.66
N ILE A 57 -5.57 22.00 8.99
CA ILE A 57 -6.48 22.88 8.26
C ILE A 57 -5.72 24.03 7.58
N THR A 58 -4.39 23.89 7.37
CA THR A 58 -3.54 24.92 6.75
C THR A 58 -3.54 24.87 5.23
N GLY A 59 -3.75 23.69 4.65
CA GLY A 59 -3.72 23.52 3.21
C GLY A 59 -2.55 24.21 2.49
N ARG A 60 -2.85 24.93 1.39
CA ARG A 60 -1.86 25.64 0.56
C ARG A 60 -1.44 27.00 1.15
N CYS A 61 -2.23 27.56 2.08
CA CYS A 61 -1.97 28.87 2.66
C CYS A 61 -1.65 28.74 4.15
N PHE A 62 -0.41 29.06 4.52
CA PHE A 62 0.07 29.01 5.90
C PHE A 62 -0.51 30.12 6.81
N HIS A 63 -1.54 30.82 6.36
CA HIS A 63 -2.13 31.97 7.02
C HIS A 63 -3.65 31.91 6.92
N ALA A 64 -4.34 32.03 8.06
CA ALA A 64 -5.78 32.18 8.13
C ALA A 64 -6.09 33.46 8.90
N PHE A 65 -6.87 34.37 8.32
CA PHE A 65 -7.23 35.66 8.95
C PHE A 65 -6.01 36.48 9.45
N GLY A 66 -4.87 36.42 8.74
CA GLY A 66 -3.63 37.11 9.12
C GLY A 66 -2.81 36.43 10.23
N LEU A 67 -3.24 35.27 10.74
CA LEU A 67 -2.50 34.46 11.71
C LEU A 67 -1.74 33.34 11.00
N ALA A 68 -0.45 33.20 11.29
CA ALA A 68 0.34 32.07 10.83
C ALA A 68 -0.16 30.78 11.49
N VAL A 69 -0.66 29.85 10.69
CA VAL A 69 -1.07 28.53 11.18
C VAL A 69 0.12 27.59 11.03
N LYS A 70 0.58 27.02 12.15
CA LYS A 70 1.75 26.13 12.16
C LYS A 70 1.38 24.79 11.54
N GLU A 71 2.12 24.39 10.50
CA GLU A 71 1.95 23.04 9.94
C GLU A 71 2.39 21.95 10.92
N PRO A 72 1.66 20.81 10.96
CA PRO A 72 2.12 19.62 11.65
C PRO A 72 3.47 19.14 11.09
N VAL A 73 4.45 18.97 11.97
CA VAL A 73 5.79 18.49 11.58
C VAL A 73 5.74 16.99 11.33
N TRP A 74 6.20 16.54 10.16
CA TRP A 74 6.34 15.12 9.85
C TRP A 74 7.52 14.50 10.61
N ASN A 75 7.33 13.31 11.17
CA ASN A 75 8.37 12.56 11.84
C ASN A 75 8.84 11.40 10.95
N THR A 76 10.00 11.55 10.33
CA THR A 76 10.59 10.56 9.41
C THR A 76 10.85 9.20 10.05
N ASP A 77 11.12 9.16 11.36
CA ASP A 77 11.37 7.90 12.09
C ASP A 77 10.09 7.06 12.23
N ARG A 78 8.93 7.66 11.98
CA ARG A 78 7.61 7.01 12.06
C ARG A 78 6.99 6.80 10.68
N VAL A 79 7.69 7.17 9.60
CA VAL A 79 7.23 6.92 8.23
C VAL A 79 7.52 5.47 7.88
N ILE A 80 6.48 4.74 7.49
CA ILE A 80 6.61 3.37 7.03
C ILE A 80 7.40 3.39 5.73
N LYS A 81 8.48 2.60 5.70
CA LYS A 81 9.25 2.38 4.48
C LYS A 81 8.57 1.28 3.68
N LEU A 82 8.46 1.44 2.37
CA LEU A 82 7.87 0.46 1.46
C LEU A 82 8.97 -0.26 0.66
N PRO A 83 8.75 -1.54 0.32
CA PRO A 83 9.74 -2.33 -0.40
C PRO A 83 9.78 -1.95 -1.88
N VAL A 84 11.00 -1.87 -2.42
CA VAL A 84 11.29 -1.70 -3.85
C VAL A 84 12.00 -2.95 -4.34
N TYR A 85 11.28 -3.74 -5.12
CA TYR A 85 11.74 -5.02 -5.60
C TYR A 85 12.61 -4.87 -6.87
N PRO A 86 13.71 -5.62 -6.99
CA PRO A 86 14.55 -5.60 -8.18
C PRO A 86 13.82 -6.17 -9.40
N ALA A 87 14.14 -5.61 -10.58
CA ALA A 87 13.39 -5.88 -11.80
C ALA A 87 13.40 -7.34 -12.28
N MET A 88 14.37 -8.14 -11.83
CA MET A 88 14.44 -9.56 -12.16
C MET A 88 13.33 -10.39 -11.52
N LEU A 89 12.79 -9.97 -10.37
CA LEU A 89 11.67 -10.65 -9.72
C LEU A 89 10.36 -10.54 -10.52
N PHE A 90 10.24 -9.52 -11.37
CA PHE A 90 9.09 -9.39 -12.30
C PHE A 90 9.07 -10.47 -13.39
N LYS A 91 10.19 -11.16 -13.66
CA LYS A 91 10.28 -12.18 -14.71
C LYS A 91 9.92 -13.58 -14.20
N VAL A 92 10.15 -13.85 -12.92
CA VAL A 92 9.85 -15.14 -12.28
C VAL A 92 8.33 -15.39 -12.27
N THR A 93 7.55 -14.33 -12.06
CA THR A 93 6.09 -14.34 -12.00
C THR A 93 5.38 -14.64 -13.33
N GLU A 94 6.12 -14.90 -14.41
CA GLU A 94 5.53 -15.26 -15.70
C GLU A 94 5.18 -16.76 -15.81
N ARG A 95 5.75 -17.62 -14.94
CA ARG A 95 5.74 -19.09 -15.07
C ARG A 95 5.04 -19.87 -13.95
N ASP A 96 4.99 -19.36 -12.73
CA ASP A 96 4.45 -20.08 -11.57
C ASP A 96 3.02 -19.66 -11.22
N SER A 97 2.33 -20.44 -10.38
CA SER A 97 1.00 -20.07 -9.89
C SER A 97 1.09 -18.87 -8.93
N ASP A 98 0.13 -17.95 -9.04
CA ASP A 98 0.19 -16.63 -8.38
C ASP A 98 0.30 -16.73 -6.84
N SER A 99 -0.31 -17.75 -6.23
CA SER A 99 -0.29 -18.01 -4.78
C SER A 99 0.99 -18.68 -4.30
N GLU A 100 1.55 -19.62 -5.07
CA GLU A 100 2.82 -20.30 -4.72
C GLU A 100 3.98 -19.32 -4.70
N PHE A 101 4.04 -18.38 -5.65
CA PHE A 101 5.08 -17.37 -5.68
C PHE A 101 5.03 -16.46 -4.44
N LEU A 102 3.83 -15.98 -4.07
CA LEU A 102 3.69 -15.11 -2.90
C LEU A 102 4.01 -15.87 -1.60
N ASN A 103 3.58 -17.13 -1.49
CA ASN A 103 3.91 -17.99 -0.37
C ASN A 103 5.44 -18.20 -0.27
N ALA A 104 6.11 -18.55 -1.37
CA ALA A 104 7.56 -18.69 -1.42
C ALA A 104 8.30 -17.38 -1.06
N LEU A 105 7.76 -16.22 -1.48
CA LEU A 105 8.31 -14.92 -1.11
C LEU A 105 8.19 -14.65 0.39
N ILE A 106 7.03 -14.96 1.00
CA ILE A 106 6.80 -14.82 2.44
C ILE A 106 7.75 -15.73 3.23
N GLN A 107 7.84 -17.00 2.85
CA GLN A 107 8.72 -17.97 3.51
C GLN A 107 10.21 -17.63 3.33
N GLY A 108 10.55 -16.98 2.22
CA GLY A 108 11.90 -16.57 1.87
C GLY A 108 12.31 -15.18 2.32
N TRP A 109 11.45 -14.43 3.01
CA TRP A 109 11.67 -13.01 3.27
C TRP A 109 13.00 -12.72 3.99
N SER A 110 13.36 -13.56 4.95
CA SER A 110 14.62 -13.47 5.72
C SER A 110 15.88 -13.59 4.86
N LEU A 111 15.79 -14.17 3.66
CA LEU A 111 16.91 -14.33 2.74
C LEU A 111 17.25 -13.02 2.02
N PHE A 112 16.32 -12.09 1.87
CA PHE A 112 16.52 -10.86 1.09
C PHE A 112 17.29 -9.76 1.84
N HIS A 113 17.82 -10.04 3.04
CA HIS A 113 18.53 -9.09 3.91
C HIS A 113 17.77 -7.77 4.13
N VAL A 114 16.45 -7.84 4.19
CA VAL A 114 15.58 -6.69 4.44
C VAL A 114 15.39 -6.51 5.94
N PHE A 115 15.28 -5.26 6.39
CA PHE A 115 14.89 -4.97 7.77
C PHE A 115 13.49 -5.51 8.05
N ASP A 116 13.30 -6.18 9.19
CA ASP A 116 11.99 -6.70 9.64
C ASP A 116 10.91 -5.60 9.73
N GLU A 117 11.33 -4.34 9.77
CA GLU A 117 10.45 -3.16 9.79
C GLU A 117 9.77 -2.85 8.45
N VAL A 118 10.21 -3.47 7.34
CA VAL A 118 9.67 -3.22 6.00
C VAL A 118 8.55 -4.24 5.71
N PRO A 119 7.34 -3.80 5.34
CA PRO A 119 6.27 -4.71 4.94
C PRO A 119 6.64 -5.42 3.64
N ILE A 120 6.15 -6.65 3.45
CA ILE A 120 6.31 -7.40 2.20
C ILE A 120 5.44 -6.79 1.10
N LEU A 121 4.23 -6.39 1.49
CA LEU A 121 3.17 -5.90 0.61
C LEU A 121 2.45 -4.73 1.30
N ALA A 122 2.03 -3.75 0.53
CA ALA A 122 1.08 -2.74 0.96
C ALA A 122 -0.06 -2.65 -0.05
N ILE A 123 -1.30 -2.66 0.44
CA ILE A 123 -2.50 -2.48 -0.38
C ILE A 123 -3.12 -1.15 0.01
N ALA A 124 -3.26 -0.23 -0.93
CA ALA A 124 -4.01 0.99 -0.73
C ALA A 124 -5.38 0.89 -1.40
N THR A 125 -6.42 1.37 -0.74
CA THR A 125 -7.75 1.56 -1.30
C THR A 125 -8.10 3.02 -1.24
N GLY A 126 -8.80 3.51 -2.26
CA GLY A 126 -9.11 4.93 -2.38
C GLY A 126 -10.50 5.19 -2.90
N VAL A 127 -11.08 6.30 -2.46
CA VAL A 127 -12.29 6.89 -3.05
C VAL A 127 -12.01 8.37 -3.27
N ALA A 128 -12.27 8.85 -4.48
CA ALA A 128 -12.25 10.26 -4.83
C ALA A 128 -13.63 10.67 -5.33
N GLY A 129 -14.01 11.92 -5.11
CA GLY A 129 -15.23 12.50 -5.65
C GLY A 129 -15.33 13.98 -5.31
N CYS A 130 -16.53 14.51 -5.47
CA CYS A 130 -16.86 15.88 -5.18
C CYS A 130 -17.82 15.96 -3.98
N TYR A 131 -17.45 16.69 -2.95
CA TYR A 131 -18.28 16.97 -1.78
C TYR A 131 -18.61 18.46 -1.74
N CYS A 132 -19.87 18.82 -1.41
CA CYS A 132 -20.37 20.19 -1.19
C CYS A 132 -19.72 21.32 -2.03
N ASP A 133 -20.45 21.87 -3.00
CA ASP A 133 -19.96 22.89 -3.95
C ASP A 133 -18.88 22.36 -4.92
N SER A 134 -19.01 21.09 -5.33
CA SER A 134 -18.10 20.42 -6.27
C SER A 134 -16.64 20.28 -5.82
N ARG A 135 -16.36 20.39 -4.52
CA ARG A 135 -14.99 20.38 -3.99
C ARG A 135 -14.40 18.98 -3.99
N GLU A 136 -13.16 18.85 -4.39
CA GLU A 136 -12.52 17.53 -4.42
C GLU A 136 -12.33 16.98 -3.01
N PHE A 137 -12.68 15.71 -2.83
CA PHE A 137 -12.44 14.96 -1.62
C PHE A 137 -11.86 13.59 -1.97
N GLN A 138 -10.82 13.18 -1.26
CA GLN A 138 -10.18 11.88 -1.40
C GLN A 138 -9.99 11.23 -0.03
N THR A 139 -10.41 9.98 0.09
CA THR A 139 -10.09 9.12 1.24
C THR A 139 -9.25 7.95 0.75
N ILE A 140 -8.04 7.81 1.27
CA ILE A 140 -7.16 6.67 1.02
C ILE A 140 -6.92 5.92 2.32
N SER A 141 -6.97 4.59 2.26
CA SER A 141 -6.57 3.68 3.33
C SER A 141 -5.44 2.79 2.82
N VAL A 142 -4.31 2.73 3.52
CA VAL A 142 -3.17 1.87 3.20
C VAL A 142 -3.02 0.81 4.28
N LEU A 143 -2.97 -0.45 3.85
CA LEU A 143 -2.71 -1.63 4.66
C LEU A 143 -1.33 -2.20 4.29
N PRO A 144 -0.24 -1.75 4.92
CA PRO A 144 1.02 -2.48 4.97
C PRO A 144 0.86 -3.82 5.72
N ILE A 145 1.51 -4.85 5.19
CA ILE A 145 1.47 -6.24 5.68
C ILE A 145 2.91 -6.74 5.81
N TRP A 146 3.26 -7.20 7.01
CA TRP A 146 4.58 -7.73 7.34
C TRP A 146 4.61 -9.26 7.27
N GLN A 147 5.82 -9.81 7.24
CA GLN A 147 6.08 -11.25 7.08
C GLN A 147 5.44 -12.14 8.15
N ASP A 148 5.28 -11.61 9.36
CA ASP A 148 4.75 -12.26 10.55
C ASP A 148 3.21 -12.23 10.61
N SER A 149 2.56 -12.02 9.47
CA SER A 149 1.09 -12.02 9.34
C SER A 149 0.42 -10.95 10.20
N VAL A 150 1.04 -9.78 10.30
CA VAL A 150 0.47 -8.59 10.95
C VAL A 150 0.31 -7.46 9.94
N GLY A 151 -0.61 -6.55 10.23
CA GLY A 151 -0.84 -5.36 9.44
C GLY A 151 -1.28 -4.18 10.29
N ARG A 152 -1.21 -2.99 9.69
CA ARG A 152 -1.71 -1.74 10.27
C ARG A 152 -2.46 -1.00 9.18
N ILE A 153 -3.50 -0.28 9.54
CA ILE A 153 -4.20 0.59 8.60
C ILE A 153 -3.76 2.03 8.86
N LEU A 154 -3.38 2.74 7.81
CA LEU A 154 -3.18 4.18 7.81
C LEU A 154 -4.19 4.80 6.86
N GLU A 155 -4.92 5.81 7.32
CA GLU A 155 -5.95 6.45 6.51
C GLU A 155 -5.70 7.94 6.42
N LEU A 156 -5.84 8.46 5.21
CA LEU A 156 -5.73 9.86 4.90
C LEU A 156 -7.03 10.31 4.25
N ASN A 157 -7.73 11.21 4.92
CA ASN A 157 -8.78 12.02 4.32
C ASN A 157 -8.16 13.33 3.88
N TRP A 158 -8.44 13.73 2.65
CA TRP A 158 -7.97 14.97 2.05
C TRP A 158 -9.16 15.68 1.38
N ALA A 159 -9.26 16.98 1.57
CA ALA A 159 -10.26 17.85 0.95
C ALA A 159 -9.58 19.07 0.35
N GLU A 160 -10.11 19.59 -0.77
CA GLU A 160 -9.60 20.77 -1.46
C GLU A 160 -9.68 22.07 -0.63
N GLY A 161 -10.62 22.15 0.33
CA GLY A 161 -10.90 23.35 1.14
C GLY A 161 -11.93 24.29 0.49
N PRO A 162 -12.49 25.29 1.21
CA PRO A 162 -13.49 26.23 0.68
C PRO A 162 -12.91 27.29 -0.28
N LEU A 163 -13.70 27.68 -1.30
CA LEU A 163 -13.29 28.59 -2.38
C LEU A 163 -13.33 30.09 -2.02
N GLU A 164 -14.26 30.55 -1.17
CA GLU A 164 -14.55 32.00 -1.09
C GLU A 164 -14.00 32.76 0.13
N ASP A 165 -13.47 32.12 1.18
CA ASP A 165 -12.87 32.87 2.31
C ASP A 165 -11.86 32.10 3.17
N CYS A 166 -11.46 30.86 2.80
CA CYS A 166 -10.50 30.05 3.55
C CYS A 166 -9.76 29.08 2.61
N ILE A 167 -8.62 29.50 2.05
CA ILE A 167 -7.80 28.62 1.19
C ILE A 167 -7.00 27.66 2.07
N SER A 168 -7.61 26.57 2.49
CA SER A 168 -6.83 25.51 3.11
C SER A 168 -7.41 24.13 2.89
N PRO A 169 -6.83 23.34 1.96
CA PRO A 169 -7.03 21.90 1.93
C PRO A 169 -6.82 21.30 3.32
N GLU A 170 -7.84 20.61 3.79
CA GLU A 170 -7.83 19.94 5.08
C GLU A 170 -7.39 18.51 4.87
N TRP A 171 -6.54 18.03 5.77
CA TRP A 171 -6.19 16.62 5.79
C TRP A 171 -6.23 16.08 7.20
N TYR A 172 -6.66 14.84 7.29
CA TYR A 172 -6.73 14.09 8.53
C TYR A 172 -6.16 12.70 8.31
N LEU A 173 -5.09 12.42 9.05
CA LEU A 173 -4.39 11.14 9.11
C LEU A 173 -4.81 10.41 10.38
N ARG A 174 -5.13 9.12 10.25
CA ARG A 174 -5.32 8.21 11.38
C ARG A 174 -4.58 6.90 11.14
N SER A 175 -4.22 6.21 12.22
CA SER A 175 -3.65 4.87 12.13
C SER A 175 -4.21 3.96 13.21
N THR A 176 -4.43 2.70 12.87
CA THR A 176 -4.74 1.67 13.87
C THR A 176 -3.47 1.23 14.61
N PRO A 177 -3.60 0.52 15.75
CA PRO A 177 -2.54 -0.36 16.24
C PRO A 177 -2.14 -1.41 15.20
N LEU A 178 -1.04 -2.11 15.45
CA LEU A 178 -0.71 -3.35 14.75
C LEU A 178 -1.73 -4.44 15.13
N LEU A 179 -2.24 -5.14 14.12
CA LEU A 179 -3.28 -6.16 14.23
C LEU A 179 -2.81 -7.41 13.49
N GLY A 180 -3.28 -8.59 13.91
CA GLY A 180 -3.14 -9.79 13.08
C GLY A 180 -3.85 -9.61 11.74
N LEU A 181 -3.29 -10.18 10.67
CA LEU A 181 -3.68 -9.93 9.28
C LEU A 181 -5.19 -10.13 9.03
N GLY A 182 -5.79 -11.20 9.56
CA GLY A 182 -7.23 -11.42 9.46
C GLY A 182 -8.06 -10.25 10.00
N LYS A 183 -7.73 -9.78 11.21
CA LYS A 183 -8.41 -8.64 11.84
C LYS A 183 -8.11 -7.33 11.11
N ALA A 184 -6.88 -7.13 10.62
CA ALA A 184 -6.51 -5.95 9.85
C ALA A 184 -7.33 -5.86 8.54
N ILE A 185 -7.51 -6.99 7.84
CA ILE A 185 -8.34 -7.07 6.63
C ILE A 185 -9.81 -6.83 6.94
N GLU A 186 -10.34 -7.38 8.05
CA GLU A 186 -11.72 -7.10 8.47
C GLU A 186 -11.94 -5.60 8.74
N GLU A 187 -11.02 -4.94 9.44
CA GLU A 187 -11.09 -3.49 9.67
C GLU A 187 -10.97 -2.70 8.35
N ALA A 188 -10.08 -3.11 7.43
CA ALA A 188 -9.96 -2.48 6.10
C ALA A 188 -11.27 -2.61 5.29
N LYS A 189 -11.93 -3.77 5.34
CA LYS A 189 -13.25 -3.99 4.73
C LYS A 189 -14.35 -3.12 5.36
N LYS A 190 -14.29 -2.88 6.68
CA LYS A 190 -15.24 -2.00 7.37
C LYS A 190 -15.12 -0.55 6.90
N ILE A 191 -13.90 -0.04 6.72
CA ILE A 191 -13.64 1.30 6.19
C ILE A 191 -14.27 1.45 4.79
N CYS A 192 -14.17 0.40 3.97
CA CYS A 192 -14.68 0.36 2.60
C CYS A 192 -16.18 -0.03 2.49
N ARG A 193 -16.91 -0.13 3.61
CA ARG A 193 -18.22 -0.81 3.65
C ARG A 193 -19.34 -0.07 2.92
N GLN A 194 -19.26 1.26 2.86
CA GLN A 194 -20.30 2.12 2.30
C GLN A 194 -19.70 3.07 1.28
N GLU A 195 -20.46 3.29 0.21
CA GLU A 195 -20.18 4.32 -0.77
C GLU A 195 -20.46 5.69 -0.13
N PRO A 196 -19.51 6.63 -0.17
CA PRO A 196 -19.74 7.95 0.42
C PRO A 196 -20.77 8.72 -0.42
N PRO A 197 -21.58 9.60 0.20
CA PRO A 197 -22.60 10.38 -0.49
C PRO A 197 -21.97 11.59 -1.20
N TRP A 198 -21.04 11.34 -2.11
CA TRP A 198 -20.35 12.35 -2.92
C TRP A 198 -20.75 12.22 -4.39
N ASP A 199 -20.57 13.29 -5.15
CA ASP A 199 -20.77 13.30 -6.59
C ASP A 199 -19.51 12.82 -7.32
N ASN A 200 -19.64 12.38 -8.56
CA ASN A 200 -18.52 12.05 -9.47
C ASN A 200 -17.52 11.03 -8.90
N LEU A 201 -18.02 10.00 -8.21
CA LEU A 201 -17.19 9.02 -7.54
C LEU A 201 -16.25 8.24 -8.47
N SER A 202 -15.01 8.08 -8.02
CA SER A 202 -14.00 7.20 -8.56
C SER A 202 -13.39 6.37 -7.44
N PHE A 203 -13.24 5.07 -7.66
CA PHE A 203 -12.67 4.15 -6.68
C PHE A 203 -11.33 3.63 -7.17
N PHE A 204 -10.43 3.34 -6.23
CA PHE A 204 -9.06 2.96 -6.54
C PHE A 204 -8.59 1.81 -5.67
N ILE A 205 -7.77 0.95 -6.26
CA ILE A 205 -6.95 -0.03 -5.54
C ILE A 205 -5.53 0.15 -6.04
N TYR A 206 -4.57 0.27 -5.13
CA TYR A 206 -3.15 0.27 -5.44
C TYR A 206 -2.46 -0.83 -4.64
N ALA A 207 -1.36 -1.35 -5.18
CA ALA A 207 -0.50 -2.28 -4.47
C ALA A 207 0.97 -1.92 -4.65
N ILE A 208 1.74 -2.07 -3.58
CA ILE A 208 3.20 -2.08 -3.62
C ILE A 208 3.71 -3.41 -3.06
N PRO A 209 4.51 -4.15 -3.83
CA PRO A 209 4.90 -3.86 -5.21
C PRO A 209 3.75 -4.16 -6.20
N PRO A 210 3.69 -3.50 -7.37
CA PRO A 210 2.59 -3.65 -8.34
C PRO A 210 2.38 -5.06 -8.81
N PHE A 211 3.48 -5.79 -9.04
CA PHE A 211 3.41 -7.14 -9.54
C PHE A 211 2.71 -8.08 -8.56
N LEU A 212 2.89 -7.91 -7.25
CA LEU A 212 2.16 -8.70 -6.25
C LEU A 212 0.67 -8.36 -6.27
N GLY A 213 0.29 -7.09 -6.35
CA GLY A 213 -1.13 -6.74 -6.50
C GLY A 213 -1.74 -7.26 -7.81
N SER A 214 -0.94 -7.30 -8.87
CA SER A 214 -1.29 -7.91 -10.14
C SER A 214 -1.56 -9.41 -10.05
N LEU A 215 -0.67 -10.15 -9.38
CA LEU A 215 -0.84 -11.57 -9.08
C LEU A 215 -2.10 -11.81 -8.25
N LEU A 216 -2.30 -11.02 -7.18
CA LEU A 216 -3.48 -11.13 -6.32
C LEU A 216 -4.81 -10.86 -7.05
N ARG A 217 -4.78 -10.22 -8.22
CA ARG A 217 -5.95 -9.95 -9.07
C ARG A 217 -6.04 -10.85 -10.30
N GLY A 218 -5.03 -11.67 -10.58
CA GLY A 218 -4.92 -12.41 -11.84
C GLY A 218 -4.73 -11.51 -13.08
N LYS A 219 -4.19 -10.29 -12.92
CA LYS A 219 -3.97 -9.32 -14.02
C LYS A 219 -2.52 -8.85 -14.04
N ARG A 220 -1.77 -9.13 -15.11
CA ARG A 220 -0.33 -8.80 -15.20
C ARG A 220 -0.07 -7.32 -15.47
N VAL A 221 0.76 -6.67 -14.64
CA VAL A 221 1.19 -5.27 -14.79
C VAL A 221 2.70 -5.16 -14.50
N ARG A 222 3.40 -4.31 -15.26
CA ARG A 222 4.80 -3.96 -15.04
C ARG A 222 4.91 -2.50 -14.56
N CYS A 223 5.02 -2.29 -13.25
CA CYS A 223 5.28 -0.98 -12.64
C CYS A 223 6.17 -1.17 -11.40
N ASN A 224 6.95 -0.14 -11.04
CA ASN A 224 7.95 -0.21 -9.97
C ASN A 224 7.44 0.26 -8.59
N LEU A 225 6.35 1.04 -8.50
CA LEU A 225 5.84 1.62 -7.24
C LEU A 225 4.32 1.49 -7.10
N TRP A 226 3.55 2.58 -7.09
CA TRP A 226 2.09 2.47 -7.07
C TRP A 226 1.61 2.18 -8.49
N TYR A 227 0.85 1.10 -8.66
CA TYR A 227 -0.01 0.93 -9.82
C TYR A 227 -1.45 0.90 -9.35
N GLY A 228 -2.22 1.87 -9.80
CA GLY A 228 -3.62 2.04 -9.43
C GLY A 228 -4.55 1.42 -10.46
N TRP A 229 -5.50 0.63 -10.00
CA TRP A 229 -6.68 0.26 -10.78
C TRP A 229 -7.81 1.21 -10.41
N LYS A 230 -8.30 1.96 -11.41
CA LYS A 230 -9.42 2.87 -11.27
C LYS A 230 -10.72 2.17 -11.64
N TYR A 231 -11.77 2.43 -10.90
CA TYR A 231 -13.11 1.90 -11.09
C TYR A 231 -14.12 3.04 -11.02
N ASN A 232 -15.16 2.96 -11.85
CA ASN A 232 -16.27 3.90 -11.85
C ASN A 232 -17.51 3.32 -11.14
N GLN A 233 -17.44 2.07 -10.67
CA GLN A 233 -18.53 1.36 -10.03
C GLN A 233 -18.07 0.77 -8.70
N TYR A 234 -18.75 1.16 -7.62
CA TYR A 234 -18.47 0.71 -6.27
C TYR A 234 -18.53 -0.82 -6.13
N PHE A 235 -19.54 -1.46 -6.74
CA PHE A 235 -19.74 -2.91 -6.64
C PHE A 235 -18.55 -3.70 -7.21
N THR A 236 -18.13 -3.38 -8.43
CA THR A 236 -16.97 -4.03 -9.09
C THR A 236 -15.69 -3.80 -8.32
N TRP A 237 -15.47 -2.58 -7.82
CA TRP A 237 -14.31 -2.27 -6.98
C TRP A 237 -14.30 -3.13 -5.70
N LYS A 238 -15.45 -3.29 -5.05
CA LYS A 238 -15.59 -4.06 -3.81
C LYS A 238 -15.39 -5.57 -4.01
N GLU A 239 -15.92 -6.13 -5.09
CA GLU A 239 -15.69 -7.54 -5.44
C GLU A 239 -14.21 -7.84 -5.64
N ASP A 240 -13.52 -6.97 -6.39
CA ASP A 240 -12.10 -7.09 -6.68
C ASP A 240 -11.25 -6.94 -5.41
N LEU A 241 -11.58 -5.96 -4.56
CA LEU A 241 -10.94 -5.80 -3.26
C LEU A 241 -11.11 -7.04 -2.37
N ASN A 242 -12.31 -7.63 -2.36
CA ASN A 242 -12.56 -8.86 -1.61
C ASN A 242 -11.74 -10.04 -2.14
N LEU A 243 -11.61 -10.18 -3.47
CA LEU A 243 -10.78 -11.20 -4.10
C LEU A 243 -9.31 -11.05 -3.67
N ILE A 244 -8.76 -9.83 -3.77
CA ILE A 244 -7.38 -9.52 -3.34
C ILE A 244 -7.18 -9.92 -1.87
N PHE A 245 -8.09 -9.49 -0.98
CA PHE A 245 -7.96 -9.80 0.44
C PHE A 245 -8.09 -11.29 0.74
N SER A 246 -8.92 -12.03 0.01
CA SER A 246 -8.98 -13.49 0.14
C SER A 246 -7.67 -14.15 -0.29
N ASN A 247 -7.10 -13.73 -1.43
CA ASN A 247 -5.85 -14.28 -1.94
C ASN A 247 -4.66 -13.94 -1.04
N VAL A 248 -4.66 -12.77 -0.40
CA VAL A 248 -3.67 -12.42 0.64
C VAL A 248 -3.78 -13.38 1.83
N LEU A 249 -4.99 -13.62 2.34
CA LEU A 249 -5.17 -14.55 3.46
C LEU A 249 -4.74 -15.97 3.10
N GLU A 250 -5.06 -16.42 1.89
CA GLU A 250 -4.62 -17.72 1.39
C GLU A 250 -3.09 -17.80 1.26
N ALA A 251 -2.42 -16.75 0.82
CA ALA A 251 -0.95 -16.76 0.73
C ALA A 251 -0.25 -16.81 2.09
N PHE A 252 -0.83 -16.18 3.12
CA PHE A 252 -0.25 -16.14 4.47
C PHE A 252 -0.67 -17.32 5.38
N TYR A 253 -1.83 -17.93 5.13
CA TYR A 253 -2.40 -18.98 5.99
C TYR A 253 -2.72 -20.29 5.25
N GLY A 254 -2.68 -20.29 3.91
CA GLY A 254 -2.84 -21.49 3.08
C GLY A 254 -1.65 -22.44 3.28
N LYS A 255 -1.97 -23.72 3.43
CA LYS A 255 -0.99 -24.79 3.63
C LYS A 255 -0.42 -25.28 2.30
#